data_AF-A0A8T7AEU5-F1
#
_entry.id   AF-A0A8T7AEU5-F1
#
_cell.length_a   1.000
_cell.length_b   1.000
_cell.length_c   1.000
_cell.angle_alpha   90.00
_cell.angle_beta   90.00
_cell.angle_gamma   90.00
#
_symmetry.space_group_name_H-M   'P 1'
#
loop_
_entity.id
_entity.type
_entity.pdbx_description
1 polymer ?
#
loop_
_entity_poly.entity_id
_entity_poly.type
_entity_poly.pdbx_seq_one_letter_code
_entity_poly.pdbx_strand_id
1 'polypeptide(L)' 'GATTFRKGQHVLVHAGKRYLRLKGQDLEHYLGERGKRGRKLPKGFQAVKAITTEAASATQDQIKLED' A
#
# COMPACT_ATOMS: atom_id res chain seq x y z
N GLY A 1 -10.81 1.25 12.34
CA GLY A 1 -11.15 0.19 11.38
C GLY A 1 -9.92 -0.66 11.11
N ALA A 2 -10.10 -1.91 10.68
CA ALA A 2 -9.02 -2.81 10.27
C ALA A 2 -9.42 -3.48 8.95
N THR A 3 -8.44 -3.79 8.10
CA THR A 3 -8.65 -4.44 6.79
C THR A 3 -7.74 -5.64 6.68
N THR A 4 -8.28 -6.78 6.25
CA THR A 4 -7.53 -8.01 5.97
C THR A 4 -7.23 -8.13 4.48
N PHE A 5 -6.03 -8.57 4.14
CA PHE A 5 -5.61 -8.82 2.76
C PHE A 5 -4.74 -10.08 2.71
N ARG A 6 -4.65 -10.69 1.52
CA ARG A 6 -3.83 -11.87 1.26
C ARG A 6 -2.45 -11.44 0.77
N LYS A 7 -1.45 -12.31 0.97
CA LYS A 7 -0.12 -12.13 0.39
C LYS A 7 -0.23 -11.94 -1.13
N GLY A 8 0.44 -10.92 -1.65
CA GLY A 8 0.42 -10.55 -3.08
C GLY A 8 -0.68 -9.54 -3.45
N GLN A 9 -1.73 -9.37 -2.64
CA GLN A 9 -2.71 -8.31 -2.89
C GLN A 9 -2.12 -6.92 -2.65
N HIS A 10 -2.67 -5.94 -3.36
CA HIS A 10 -2.31 -4.55 -3.17
C HIS A 10 -3.27 -3.88 -2.20
N VAL A 11 -2.73 -3.01 -1.37
CA VAL A 11 -3.53 -2.22 -0.42
C VAL A 11 -3.55 -0.78 -0.92
N LEU A 12 -4.75 -0.25 -1.14
CA LEU A 12 -4.95 1.12 -1.57
C LEU A 12 -5.43 1.94 -0.37
N VAL A 13 -4.68 3.01 -0.07
CA VAL A 13 -4.99 3.96 0.99
C VAL A 13 -5.53 5.23 0.36
N HIS A 14 -6.80 5.53 0.61
CA HIS A 14 -7.47 6.72 0.08
C HIS A 14 -7.30 7.89 1.04
N ALA A 15 -6.78 9.01 0.53
CA ALA A 15 -6.60 10.26 1.25
C ALA A 15 -7.19 11.42 0.42
N GLY A 16 -8.42 11.81 0.75
CA GLY A 16 -9.16 12.80 -0.03
C GLY A 16 -9.46 12.30 -1.45
N LYS A 17 -8.99 13.04 -2.46
CA LYS A 17 -9.14 12.68 -3.89
C LYS A 17 -8.00 11.80 -4.43
N ARG A 18 -6.99 11.51 -3.61
CA ARG A 18 -5.79 10.76 -3.98
C ARG A 18 -5.82 9.37 -3.35
N TYR A 19 -5.14 8.43 -3.97
CA TYR A 19 -4.89 7.11 -3.39
C TYR A 19 -3.40 6.77 -3.47
N LEU A 20 -2.91 6.07 -2.44
CA LEU A 20 -1.59 5.46 -2.42
C LEU A 20 -1.77 3.96 -2.59
N ARG A 21 -1.19 3.40 -3.66
CA ARG A 21 -1.16 1.96 -3.89
C ARG A 21 0.11 1.39 -3.27
N LEU A 22 -0.03 0.59 -2.22
CA LEU A 22 1.07 -0.14 -1.61
C LEU A 22 1.20 -1.51 -2.29
N LYS A 23 2.30 -1.71 -3.01
CA LYS A 23 2.65 -3.04 -3.54
C LYS A 23 3.19 -3.91 -2.41
N GLY A 24 3.30 -5.22 -2.66
CA GLY A 24 3.79 -6.18 -1.66
C GLY A 24 5.14 -5.77 -1.07
N GLN A 25 6.07 -5.31 -1.90
CA GLN A 25 7.40 -4.83 -1.49
C GLN A 25 7.31 -3.55 -0.65
N ASP A 26 6.52 -2.56 -1.07
CA ASP A 26 6.34 -1.33 -0.29
C ASP A 26 5.73 -1.59 1.08
N LEU A 27 4.87 -2.62 1.16
CA LEU A 27 4.21 -3.02 2.40
C LEU A 27 5.21 -3.53 3.44
N GLU A 28 6.32 -4.15 3.02
CA GLU A 28 7.37 -4.67 3.90
C GLU A 28 7.93 -3.56 4.79
N HIS A 29 7.99 -2.32 4.29
CA HIS A 29 8.43 -1.19 5.08
C HIS A 29 7.47 -0.76 6.18
N TYR A 30 6.20 -1.16 6.11
CA TYR A 30 5.17 -0.85 7.11
C TYR A 30 4.83 -2.05 8.00
N LEU A 31 5.41 -3.23 7.72
CA LEU A 31 5.33 -4.38 8.62
C LEU A 31 6.14 -4.10 9.89
N GLY A 32 5.66 -4.62 11.01
CA GLY A 32 6.31 -4.51 12.30
C GLY A 32 5.70 -5.46 13.31
N GLU A 33 6.36 -5.60 14.45
CA GLU A 33 5.85 -6.42 15.54
C GLU A 33 4.54 -5.87 16.10
N ARG A 34 3.66 -6.79 16.50
CA ARG A 34 2.40 -6.46 17.17
C ARG A 34 2.67 -5.61 18.42
N GLY A 35 1.89 -4.55 18.60
CA GLY A 35 1.99 -3.65 19.76
C GLY A 35 2.95 -2.48 19.56
N LYS A 36 3.73 -2.44 18.47
CA LYS A 36 4.48 -1.25 18.08
C LYS A 36 3.59 -0.27 17.32
N ARG A 37 3.90 1.03 17.38
CA ARG A 37 3.14 2.11 16.72
C ARG A 37 3.15 2.04 15.18
N GLY A 38 4.05 1.26 14.58
CA GLY A 38 4.25 1.20 13.13
C GLY A 38 4.96 2.43 12.56
N ARG A 39 5.30 2.37 11.27
CA ARG A 39 5.89 3.49 10.53
C ARG A 39 4.81 4.41 9.98
N LYS A 40 5.10 5.72 9.93
CA LYS A 40 4.18 6.71 9.39
C LYS A 40 4.06 6.57 7.87
N LEU A 41 2.85 6.75 7.37
CA LEU A 41 2.62 6.92 5.93
C LEU A 41 3.29 8.20 5.40
N PRO A 42 3.59 8.25 4.10
CA PRO A 42 4.20 9.43 3.47
C PRO A 42 3.34 10.68 3.70
N LYS A 43 4.00 11.85 3.77
CA LYS A 43 3.29 13.13 3.91
C LYS A 43 2.28 13.28 2.77
N GLY A 44 1.06 13.68 3.09
CA GLY A 44 -0.07 13.76 2.15
C GLY A 44 -0.99 12.55 2.11
N PHE A 45 -0.59 11.39 2.67
CA PHE A 45 -1.45 10.20 2.80
C PHE A 45 -1.78 9.84 4.25
N GLN A 46 -1.45 10.73 5.20
CA GLN A 46 -1.68 10.51 6.63
C GLN A 46 -3.15 10.73 7.04
N ALA A 47 -3.90 11.53 6.29
CA ALA A 47 -5.34 11.73 6.48
C ALA A 47 -6.14 10.62 5.76
N VAL A 48 -6.06 9.40 6.29
CA VAL A 48 -6.70 8.22 5.69
C VAL A 48 -8.21 8.30 5.84
N LYS A 49 -8.92 8.26 4.71
CA LYS A 49 -10.39 8.23 4.67
C LYS A 49 -10.95 6.83 4.44
N ALA A 50 -10.27 6.02 3.62
CA ALA A 50 -10.66 4.64 3.34
C ALA A 50 -9.47 3.76 2.99
N ILE A 51 -9.64 2.45 3.14
CA ILE A 51 -8.65 1.43 2.75
C ILE A 51 -9.39 0.38 1.92
N THR A 52 -8.88 0.08 0.73
CA THR A 52 -9.41 -0.95 -0.16
C THR A 52 -8.32 -1.92 -0.57
N THR A 53 -8.69 -3.14 -0.91
CA THR A 53 -7.77 -4.18 -1.39
C THR A 53 -8.03 -4.45 -2.86
N GLU A 54 -6.98 -4.50 -3.66
CA GLU A 54 -7.05 -4.94 -5.05
C GLU A 54 -6.41 -6.32 -5.19
N ALA A 55 -6.96 -7.15 -6.07
CA ALA A 55 -6.27 -8.35 -6.51
C ALA A 55 -4.89 -8.00 -7.06
N ALA A 56 -3.94 -8.92 -6.93
CA ALA A 56 -2.59 -8.83 -7.48
C ALA A 56 -2.69 -8.73 -9.02
N SER A 57 -3.02 -7.55 -9.52
CA SER A 57 -3.10 -7.27 -10.94
C SER A 57 -1.66 -7.07 -11.37
N ALA A 58 -1.14 -7.98 -12.20
CA ALA A 58 0.22 -7.96 -12.74
C ALA A 58 0.62 -6.55 -13.21
N THR A 59 1.22 -5.76 -12.31
CA THR A 59 1.53 -4.35 -12.60
C THR A 59 2.93 -4.29 -13.16
N GLN A 60 3.03 -4.33 -14.49
CA GLN A 60 3.68 -3.33 -15.35
C GLN A 60 4.94 -2.56 -14.86
N ASP A 61 5.76 -3.12 -13.97
CA ASP A 61 7.10 -2.57 -13.65
C ASP A 61 8.22 -3.17 -14.53
N GLN A 62 7.89 -4.00 -15.53
CA GLN A 62 8.83 -4.52 -16.55
C GLN A 62 8.71 -3.79 -17.91
N ILE A 63 8.46 -2.49 -17.92
CA ILE A 63 8.74 -1.67 -19.12
C ILE A 63 9.93 -0.78 -18.78
N LYS A 64 11.12 -1.39 -18.67
CA LYS A 64 12.35 -0.71 -19.04
C LYS A 64 12.59 -1.09 -20.48
N LEU A 65 12.29 -0.18 -21.41
CA LEU A 65 13.05 -0.16 -22.66
C LEU A 65 14.48 0.19 -22.25
N GLU A 66 15.37 -0.80 -22.33
CA GLU A 66 16.79 -0.51 -22.55
C GLU A 66 16.92 -0.18 -24.05
N ASP A 67 17.47 1.00 -24.34
CA ASP A 67 18.25 1.21 -25.57
C ASP A 67 19.65 0.64 -25.34
#